data_AF-A0A8T8X0F8-F1
#
_entry.id   AF-A0A8T8X0F8-F1
#
_cell.length_a   1.000
_cell.length_b   1.000
_cell.length_c   1.000
_cell.angle_alpha   90.00
_cell.angle_beta   90.00
_cell.angle_gamma   90.00
#
_symmetry.space_group_name_H-M   'P 1'
#
loop_
_entity.id
_entity.type
_entity.pdbx_description
1 polymer ?
#
loop_
_entity_poly.entity_id
_entity_poly.type
_entity_poly.pdbx_seq_one_letter_code
_entity_poly.pdbx_strand_id
1 'polypeptide(L)'
;MRVSVSAQAVIFSLTFPSLTTAADDASYNASLPFRPNNVTLLHDPYYWVGSYYNGTAELELRPYTGLAANDSAQCPLLANTTTTVQYDTILALTEPSIFNNSSDPVNAFLMLWDPGFDFSTITSFGWEMVDLPSLQWSYVSSQPTYRYYEDGEDWFYWELNTTTQSPPYRLSSTINTYDEGLGSLRANMTNCTTTEIVPWYIDPGPWAQVNNGIYEPEWPAMTVSLEFDGETANYTIRGYFESHRTYGKDEDRFYGDPAEGQFTLRFAGVLDAYHSDILANDTATPTWLRTVGFNNNSLNIGYTGAAGRTMLAGSSAAAALAALVLTQVVQLLF
;
A
#
# COMPACT_ATOMS: atom_id res chain seq x y z
N MET A 1 -46.78 -32.30 -47.70
CA MET A 1 -45.93 -32.68 -46.56
C MET A 1 -45.03 -31.51 -46.22
N ARG A 2 -45.19 -30.93 -45.03
CA ARG A 2 -44.26 -29.98 -44.43
C ARG A 2 -43.29 -30.77 -43.55
N VAL A 3 -41.99 -30.54 -43.68
CA VAL A 3 -41.04 -30.69 -42.57
C VAL A 3 -40.08 -29.51 -42.62
N SER A 4 -39.99 -28.84 -41.47
CA SER A 4 -39.27 -27.61 -41.19
C SER A 4 -37.77 -27.90 -40.98
N VAL A 5 -36.93 -26.97 -41.46
CA VAL A 5 -35.52 -26.88 -41.09
C VAL A 5 -35.45 -26.18 -39.73
N SER A 6 -34.89 -26.85 -38.73
CA SER A 6 -34.61 -26.26 -37.42
C SER A 6 -33.29 -25.50 -37.48
N ALA A 7 -33.35 -24.17 -37.51
CA ALA A 7 -32.18 -23.33 -37.25
C ALA A 7 -31.97 -23.25 -35.73
N GLN A 8 -30.85 -23.79 -35.24
CA GLN A 8 -30.39 -23.55 -33.88
C GLN A 8 -29.79 -22.14 -33.82
N ALA A 9 -30.45 -21.23 -33.10
CA ALA A 9 -29.87 -19.95 -32.73
C ALA A 9 -28.88 -20.19 -31.57
N VAL A 10 -27.59 -20.11 -31.86
CA VAL A 10 -26.55 -19.99 -30.82
C VAL A 10 -26.58 -18.55 -30.34
N ILE A 11 -27.10 -18.33 -29.14
CA ILE A 11 -27.04 -17.03 -28.48
C ILE A 11 -25.61 -16.84 -27.96
N PHE A 12 -24.79 -16.11 -28.72
CA PHE A 12 -23.56 -15.53 -28.18
C PHE A 12 -23.98 -14.36 -27.28
N SER A 13 -23.86 -14.56 -25.96
CA SER A 13 -23.96 -13.49 -24.98
C SER A 13 -22.80 -12.52 -25.19
N LEU A 14 -23.05 -11.43 -25.92
CA LEU A 14 -22.21 -10.24 -25.95
C LEU A 14 -22.21 -9.63 -24.54
N THR A 15 -21.18 -9.91 -23.75
CA THR A 15 -20.90 -9.16 -22.53
C THR A 15 -20.43 -7.77 -22.95
N PHE A 16 -21.35 -6.81 -22.97
CA PHE A 16 -21.00 -5.40 -23.08
C PHE A 16 -20.15 -5.00 -21.86
N PRO A 17 -19.16 -4.11 -22.02
CA PRO A 17 -18.48 -3.53 -20.86
C PRO A 17 -19.53 -2.80 -20.02
N SER A 18 -19.70 -3.27 -18.79
CA SER A 18 -20.61 -2.70 -17.81
C SER A 18 -20.24 -1.22 -17.59
N LEU A 19 -21.12 -0.30 -18.00
CA LEU A 19 -21.02 1.11 -17.65
C LEU A 19 -21.02 1.24 -16.12
N THR A 20 -19.94 1.77 -15.55
CA THR A 20 -19.76 1.93 -14.11
C THR A 20 -20.40 3.26 -13.66
N THR A 21 -21.13 3.24 -12.54
CA THR A 21 -21.95 4.38 -12.08
C THR A 21 -21.46 4.89 -10.73
N ALA A 22 -20.65 5.95 -10.71
CA ALA A 22 -20.49 6.74 -9.49
C ALA A 22 -21.80 7.48 -9.19
N ALA A 23 -22.09 7.74 -7.91
CA ALA A 23 -23.16 8.67 -7.53
C ALA A 23 -22.90 10.08 -8.06
N ASP A 24 -23.90 10.96 -7.97
CA ASP A 24 -23.75 12.42 -7.98
C ASP A 24 -22.92 12.88 -6.76
N ASP A 25 -21.65 12.48 -6.67
CA ASP A 25 -20.65 13.24 -5.94
C ASP A 25 -20.20 14.34 -6.90
N ALA A 26 -20.82 15.51 -6.81
CA ALA A 26 -20.46 16.68 -7.61
C ALA A 26 -18.99 17.11 -7.41
N SER A 27 -18.36 16.64 -6.33
CA SER A 27 -16.94 16.87 -6.05
C SER A 27 -16.03 15.72 -6.50
N TYR A 28 -16.59 14.64 -7.08
CA TYR A 28 -15.78 13.54 -7.61
C TYR A 28 -15.06 13.98 -8.89
N ASN A 29 -13.75 13.77 -8.89
CA ASN A 29 -12.87 14.05 -10.02
C ASN A 29 -12.17 12.75 -10.44
N ALA A 30 -12.52 12.24 -11.62
CA ALA A 30 -11.96 10.98 -12.14
C ALA A 30 -10.46 11.08 -12.47
N SER A 31 -9.91 12.29 -12.61
CA SER A 31 -8.48 12.51 -12.83
C SER A 31 -7.65 12.39 -11.54
N LEU A 32 -8.31 12.24 -10.38
CA LEU A 32 -7.66 12.07 -9.08
C LEU A 32 -7.88 10.65 -8.57
N PRO A 33 -6.97 10.09 -7.75
CA PRO A 33 -7.03 8.71 -7.26
C PRO A 33 -7.99 8.54 -6.07
N PHE A 34 -8.98 9.42 -5.91
CA PHE A 34 -9.90 9.40 -4.77
C PHE A 34 -11.20 8.67 -5.09
N ARG A 35 -11.76 7.98 -4.11
CA ARG A 35 -13.09 7.38 -4.20
C ARG A 35 -14.18 8.43 -4.05
N PRO A 36 -15.41 8.17 -4.53
CA PRO A 36 -16.56 9.04 -4.28
C PRO A 36 -16.83 9.22 -2.78
N ASN A 37 -17.15 10.43 -2.33
CA ASN A 37 -17.40 10.75 -0.91
C ASN A 37 -18.72 10.16 -0.37
N ASN A 38 -19.57 9.62 -1.23
CA ASN A 38 -20.89 9.11 -0.84
C ASN A 38 -20.84 7.66 -0.33
N VAL A 39 -19.66 7.06 -0.18
CA VAL A 39 -19.49 5.75 0.43
C VAL A 39 -19.46 5.91 1.95
N THR A 40 -20.61 5.76 2.58
CA THR A 40 -20.74 5.74 4.03
C THR A 40 -19.87 4.64 4.64
N LEU A 41 -19.14 4.95 5.72
CA LEU A 41 -18.21 4.05 6.43
C LEU A 41 -16.94 3.69 5.65
N LEU A 42 -16.63 4.40 4.56
CA LEU A 42 -15.27 4.38 4.03
C LEU A 42 -14.39 5.20 4.98
N HIS A 43 -13.31 4.62 5.47
CA HIS A 43 -12.41 5.24 6.45
C HIS A 43 -11.10 5.68 5.80
N ASP A 44 -10.31 6.49 6.51
CA ASP A 44 -9.05 7.07 5.99
C ASP A 44 -8.09 6.07 5.34
N PRO A 45 -7.87 4.85 5.87
CA PRO A 45 -7.00 3.89 5.21
C PRO A 45 -7.50 3.50 3.82
N TYR A 46 -8.82 3.57 3.58
CA TYR A 46 -9.49 3.09 2.37
C TYR A 46 -9.91 4.23 1.44
N TYR A 47 -9.34 5.42 1.59
CA TYR A 47 -9.76 6.65 0.91
C TYR A 47 -9.47 6.65 -0.61
N TRP A 48 -8.37 6.01 -1.01
CA TRP A 48 -7.89 6.02 -2.39
C TRP A 48 -8.39 4.84 -3.21
N VAL A 49 -8.41 5.01 -4.52
CA VAL A 49 -8.62 3.92 -5.48
C VAL A 49 -7.43 2.98 -5.40
N GLY A 50 -7.69 1.69 -5.18
CA GLY A 50 -6.62 0.73 -4.96
C GLY A 50 -7.08 -0.60 -4.37
N SER A 51 -6.10 -1.45 -4.08
CA SER A 51 -6.28 -2.74 -3.40
C SER A 51 -5.68 -2.69 -2.00
N TYR A 52 -6.40 -3.25 -1.05
CA TYR A 52 -6.07 -3.24 0.37
C TYR A 52 -5.92 -4.68 0.85
N TYR A 53 -4.82 -4.97 1.53
CA TYR A 53 -4.49 -6.31 1.99
C TYR A 53 -4.40 -6.31 3.51
N ASN A 54 -5.21 -7.14 4.14
CA ASN A 54 -5.17 -7.35 5.58
C ASN A 54 -4.25 -8.54 5.87
N GLY A 55 -3.38 -8.40 6.86
CA GLY A 55 -2.43 -9.44 7.19
C GLY A 55 -1.65 -9.15 8.46
N THR A 56 -0.54 -9.87 8.60
CA THR A 56 0.38 -9.70 9.73
C THR A 56 1.74 -9.30 9.20
N ALA A 57 2.34 -8.28 9.81
CA ALA A 57 3.75 -7.95 9.61
C ALA A 57 4.59 -8.51 10.75
N GLU A 58 5.67 -9.18 10.41
CA GLU A 58 6.68 -9.67 11.35
C GLU A 58 7.93 -8.80 11.25
N LEU A 59 8.29 -8.14 12.35
CA LEU A 59 9.52 -7.37 12.51
C LEU A 59 10.55 -8.23 13.23
N GLU A 60 11.64 -8.57 12.54
CA GLU A 60 12.81 -9.25 13.08
C GLU A 60 13.92 -8.23 13.31
N LEU A 61 14.39 -8.10 14.55
CA LEU A 61 15.46 -7.21 14.97
C LEU A 61 16.65 -8.05 15.42
N ARG A 62 17.83 -7.75 14.87
CA ARG A 62 19.07 -8.47 15.17
C ARG A 62 20.14 -7.45 15.58
N PRO A 63 20.17 -7.06 16.87
CA PRO A 63 21.19 -6.16 17.36
C PRO A 63 22.55 -6.85 17.40
N TYR A 64 23.62 -6.19 16.93
CA TYR A 64 24.98 -6.71 17.01
C TYR A 64 26.02 -5.59 17.01
N THR A 65 27.22 -5.91 17.49
CA THR A 65 28.32 -4.93 17.62
C THR A 65 29.17 -4.83 16.35
N GLY A 66 29.71 -3.64 16.06
CA GLY A 66 30.77 -3.46 15.07
C GLY A 66 30.29 -3.04 13.67
N LEU A 67 29.20 -2.27 13.60
CA LEU A 67 28.68 -1.71 12.34
C LEU A 67 29.46 -0.48 11.88
N ALA A 68 29.87 0.41 12.80
CA ALA A 68 30.87 1.43 12.54
C ALA A 68 32.06 1.34 13.52
N ALA A 69 33.19 1.94 13.16
CA ALA A 69 34.43 1.91 13.95
C ALA A 69 34.33 2.70 15.28
N ASN A 70 33.26 3.47 15.45
CA ASN A 70 32.95 4.39 16.54
C ASN A 70 31.84 3.89 17.48
N ASP A 71 31.09 2.85 17.09
CA ASP A 71 29.95 2.36 17.88
C ASP A 71 30.43 1.38 18.95
N SER A 72 30.72 1.96 20.12
CA SER A 72 31.24 1.23 21.28
C SER A 72 30.23 1.04 22.41
N ALA A 73 29.09 1.73 22.35
CA ALA A 73 28.01 1.62 23.32
C ALA A 73 26.86 0.80 22.72
N GLN A 74 26.76 -0.47 23.08
CA GLN A 74 25.65 -1.34 22.69
C GLN A 74 25.03 -1.91 23.96
N CYS A 75 23.70 -1.95 24.00
CA CYS A 75 22.94 -2.60 25.05
C CYS A 75 23.37 -4.09 25.20
N PRO A 76 24.06 -4.47 26.30
CA PRO A 76 24.77 -5.75 26.37
C PRO A 76 23.82 -6.96 26.40
N LEU A 77 22.60 -6.79 26.92
CA LEU A 77 21.59 -7.85 26.95
C LEU A 77 20.83 -8.01 25.62
N LEU A 78 20.96 -7.05 24.70
CA LEU A 78 20.40 -7.14 23.35
C LEU A 78 21.43 -7.54 22.30
N ALA A 79 22.72 -7.33 22.57
CA ALA A 79 23.80 -7.71 21.67
C ALA A 79 23.75 -9.21 21.31
N ASN A 80 23.76 -9.50 20.01
CA ASN A 80 23.69 -10.85 19.44
C ASN A 80 22.42 -11.63 19.81
N THR A 81 21.34 -10.92 20.13
CA THR A 81 20.01 -11.52 20.31
C THR A 81 19.17 -11.35 19.05
N THR A 82 18.03 -12.01 18.98
CA THR A 82 17.03 -11.79 17.93
C THR A 82 15.70 -11.59 18.61
N THR A 83 15.05 -10.47 18.30
CA THR A 83 13.72 -10.14 18.77
C THR A 83 12.77 -10.16 17.60
N THR A 84 11.62 -10.81 17.76
CA THR A 84 10.58 -10.87 16.76
C THR A 84 9.30 -10.30 17.33
N VAL A 85 8.70 -9.34 16.62
CA VAL A 85 7.45 -8.68 16.99
C VAL A 85 6.48 -8.81 15.83
N GLN A 86 5.19 -8.96 16.13
CA GLN A 86 4.14 -9.06 15.13
C GLN A 86 3.15 -7.90 15.29
N TYR A 87 2.59 -7.47 14.17
CA TYR A 87 1.61 -6.39 14.08
C TYR A 87 0.47 -6.80 13.16
N ASP A 88 -0.76 -6.44 13.53
CA ASP A 88 -1.88 -6.46 12.59
C ASP A 88 -1.66 -5.32 11.59
N THR A 89 -1.80 -5.61 10.30
CA THR A 89 -1.30 -4.71 9.25
C THR A 89 -2.28 -4.58 8.10
N ILE A 90 -2.43 -3.34 7.63
CA ILE A 90 -3.05 -3.03 6.34
C ILE A 90 -1.95 -2.57 5.39
N LEU A 91 -1.84 -3.22 4.24
CA LEU A 91 -1.10 -2.70 3.09
C LEU A 91 -2.08 -2.12 2.09
N ALA A 92 -2.02 -0.81 1.87
CA ALA A 92 -2.74 -0.12 0.81
C ALA A 92 -1.84 0.03 -0.41
N LEU A 93 -2.26 -0.54 -1.55
CA LEU A 93 -1.63 -0.33 -2.85
C LEU A 93 -2.58 0.48 -3.72
N THR A 94 -2.24 1.73 -4.01
CA THR A 94 -3.18 2.72 -4.55
C THR A 94 -2.68 3.36 -5.84
N GLU A 95 -3.61 3.92 -6.61
CA GLU A 95 -3.29 4.74 -7.77
C GLU A 95 -2.45 5.95 -7.34
N PRO A 96 -1.31 6.23 -8.01
CA PRO A 96 -0.57 7.47 -7.83
C PRO A 96 -1.43 8.70 -8.14
N SER A 97 -1.20 9.79 -7.40
CA SER A 97 -1.85 11.06 -7.70
C SER A 97 -1.11 11.79 -8.81
N ILE A 98 -1.82 12.68 -9.52
CA ILE A 98 -1.20 13.62 -10.47
C ILE A 98 -0.27 14.63 -9.79
N PHE A 99 -0.35 14.73 -8.46
CA PHE A 99 0.51 15.58 -7.64
C PHE A 99 1.82 14.89 -7.23
N ASN A 100 1.91 13.56 -7.37
CA ASN A 100 3.18 12.84 -7.18
C ASN A 100 4.13 13.20 -8.33
N ASN A 101 5.39 13.47 -8.01
CA ASN A 101 6.39 13.95 -8.98
C ASN A 101 6.95 12.84 -9.89
N SER A 102 6.60 11.58 -9.67
CA SER A 102 7.14 10.43 -10.41
C SER A 102 6.15 9.72 -11.32
N SER A 103 6.73 8.83 -12.14
CA SER A 103 6.03 7.82 -12.93
C SER A 103 5.90 6.49 -12.19
N ASP A 104 5.93 6.51 -10.85
CA ASP A 104 5.78 5.27 -10.07
C ASP A 104 4.44 4.61 -10.42
N PRO A 105 4.41 3.29 -10.58
CA PRO A 105 3.20 2.59 -10.98
C PRO A 105 2.16 2.49 -9.86
N VAL A 106 2.58 2.60 -8.60
CA VAL A 106 1.74 2.41 -7.40
C VAL A 106 2.27 3.24 -6.23
N ASN A 107 1.37 3.69 -5.37
CA ASN A 107 1.70 4.07 -4.00
C ASN A 107 1.56 2.85 -3.09
N ALA A 108 2.47 2.69 -2.12
CA ALA A 108 2.43 1.63 -1.13
C ALA A 108 2.44 2.23 0.28
N PHE A 109 1.35 2.03 1.03
CA PHE A 109 1.23 2.47 2.41
C PHE A 109 1.02 1.27 3.33
N LEU A 110 2.05 0.94 4.11
CA LEU A 110 2.05 -0.15 5.07
C LEU A 110 1.77 0.43 6.46
N MET A 111 0.64 0.06 7.07
CA MET A 111 0.18 0.60 8.36
C MET A 111 0.09 -0.52 9.40
N LEU A 112 0.70 -0.34 10.57
CA LEU A 112 0.89 -1.37 11.58
C LEU A 112 0.18 -0.99 12.89
N TRP A 113 -0.55 -1.93 13.46
CA TRP A 113 -1.20 -1.85 14.77
C TRP A 113 -0.78 -3.01 15.68
N ASP A 114 -0.99 -2.84 16.98
CA ASP A 114 -0.80 -3.93 17.93
C ASP A 114 -1.69 -5.14 17.59
N PRO A 115 -1.23 -6.38 17.85
CA PRO A 115 -2.03 -7.57 17.60
C PRO A 115 -3.39 -7.55 18.32
N GLY A 116 -4.44 -7.96 17.61
CA GLY A 116 -5.81 -7.94 18.07
C GLY A 116 -6.51 -6.58 17.91
N PHE A 117 -5.96 -5.67 17.10
CA PHE A 117 -6.59 -4.38 16.85
C PHE A 117 -7.91 -4.54 16.09
N ASP A 118 -8.96 -3.88 16.58
CA ASP A 118 -10.27 -3.90 15.94
C ASP A 118 -10.36 -2.78 14.90
N PHE A 119 -10.14 -3.13 13.63
CA PHE A 119 -10.22 -2.19 12.50
C PHE A 119 -11.58 -1.50 12.36
N SER A 120 -12.66 -2.05 12.93
CA SER A 120 -13.97 -1.38 12.92
C SER A 120 -14.03 -0.13 13.81
N THR A 121 -13.04 0.07 14.67
CA THR A 121 -12.90 1.27 15.51
C THR A 121 -12.30 2.46 14.76
N ILE A 122 -11.73 2.25 13.57
CA ILE A 122 -11.29 3.34 12.70
C ILE A 122 -12.56 3.98 12.13
N THR A 123 -13.05 5.04 12.76
CA THR A 123 -14.26 5.74 12.29
C THR A 123 -13.97 7.10 11.64
N SER A 124 -12.70 7.50 11.57
CA SER A 124 -12.27 8.78 11.02
C SER A 124 -12.43 8.81 9.49
N PHE A 125 -12.74 10.01 8.98
CA PHE A 125 -12.80 10.32 7.55
C PHE A 125 -12.22 11.71 7.32
N GLY A 126 -11.27 11.82 6.40
CA GLY A 126 -10.57 13.04 6.03
C GLY A 126 -9.45 13.48 6.98
N TRP A 127 -8.89 12.59 7.79
CA TRP A 127 -7.73 12.91 8.64
C TRP A 127 -6.43 12.37 8.04
N GLU A 128 -5.31 12.96 8.42
CA GLU A 128 -4.00 12.47 8.00
C GLU A 128 -3.78 11.06 8.56
N MET A 129 -3.12 10.17 7.80
CA MET A 129 -2.81 8.80 8.24
C MET A 129 -2.17 8.73 9.64
N VAL A 130 -1.43 9.77 10.04
CA VAL A 130 -0.80 9.89 11.37
C VAL A 130 -1.80 9.99 12.53
N ASP A 131 -3.03 10.40 12.26
CA ASP A 131 -4.09 10.55 13.27
C ASP A 131 -4.94 9.27 13.42
N LEU A 132 -4.59 8.19 12.72
CA LEU A 132 -5.29 6.92 12.84
C LEU A 132 -5.20 6.37 14.26
N PRO A 133 -6.33 5.91 14.83
CA PRO A 133 -6.37 5.50 16.23
C PRO A 133 -5.42 4.32 16.47
N SER A 134 -4.55 4.48 17.46
CA SER A 134 -3.59 3.44 17.92
C SER A 134 -2.62 2.92 16.86
N LEU A 135 -2.46 3.64 15.73
CA LEU A 135 -1.45 3.32 14.73
C LEU A 135 -0.06 3.34 15.38
N GLN A 136 0.66 2.23 15.31
CA GLN A 136 2.00 2.11 15.89
C GLN A 136 3.05 2.66 14.94
N TRP A 137 2.87 2.43 13.65
CA TRP A 137 3.81 2.85 12.62
C TRP A 137 3.16 2.83 11.23
N SER A 138 3.64 3.69 10.36
CA SER A 138 3.34 3.65 8.93
C SER A 138 4.63 3.77 8.14
N TYR A 139 4.74 2.98 7.08
CA TYR A 139 5.76 3.12 6.07
C TYR A 139 5.10 3.43 4.73
N VAL A 140 5.43 4.57 4.14
CA VAL A 140 4.76 5.10 2.95
C VAL A 140 5.76 5.33 1.84
N SER A 141 5.45 4.94 0.60
CA SER A 141 6.33 5.20 -0.55
C SER A 141 6.27 6.64 -1.06
N SER A 142 5.19 7.34 -0.72
CA SER A 142 4.96 8.72 -1.08
C SER A 142 4.10 9.40 -0.02
N GLN A 143 4.10 10.72 -0.01
CA GLN A 143 3.22 11.52 0.82
C GLN A 143 1.76 11.21 0.44
N PRO A 144 0.92 10.75 1.40
CA PRO A 144 -0.49 10.53 1.16
C PRO A 144 -1.15 11.83 0.70
N THR A 145 -1.83 11.79 -0.44
CA THR A 145 -2.53 12.96 -0.99
C THR A 145 -3.98 12.96 -0.52
N TYR A 146 -4.57 14.14 -0.33
CA TYR A 146 -5.97 14.28 0.11
C TYR A 146 -6.69 15.30 -0.77
N ARG A 147 -8.02 15.19 -0.89
CA ARG A 147 -8.82 15.98 -1.85
C ARG A 147 -8.67 17.51 -1.75
N TYR A 148 -8.24 18.03 -0.59
CA TYR A 148 -8.07 19.47 -0.36
C TYR A 148 -6.60 19.92 -0.28
N TYR A 149 -5.67 18.99 -0.50
CA TYR A 149 -4.23 19.22 -0.44
C TYR A 149 -3.61 18.80 -1.78
N GLU A 150 -3.13 19.78 -2.54
CA GLU A 150 -2.57 19.59 -3.89
C GLU A 150 -1.05 19.36 -3.87
N ASP A 151 -0.57 18.68 -2.83
CA ASP A 151 0.85 18.39 -2.64
C ASP A 151 1.06 16.87 -2.65
N GLY A 152 2.14 16.43 -3.29
CA GLY A 152 2.56 15.04 -3.33
C GLY A 152 4.08 14.96 -3.55
N GLU A 153 4.74 14.17 -2.73
CA GLU A 153 6.16 13.89 -2.83
C GLU A 153 6.39 12.39 -2.76
N ASP A 154 7.31 11.87 -3.57
CA ASP A 154 7.67 10.46 -3.54
C ASP A 154 8.92 10.30 -2.69
N TRP A 155 8.86 9.46 -1.68
CA TRP A 155 9.96 9.26 -0.75
C TRP A 155 11.01 8.32 -1.32
N PHE A 156 10.58 7.38 -2.16
CA PHE A 156 11.45 6.55 -2.97
C PHE A 156 10.71 6.10 -4.23
N TYR A 157 11.48 5.66 -5.23
CA TYR A 157 10.94 5.27 -6.54
C TYR A 157 10.91 3.76 -6.71
N TRP A 158 9.82 3.25 -7.26
CA TRP A 158 9.67 1.83 -7.54
C TRP A 158 10.27 1.44 -8.90
N GLU A 159 11.06 0.36 -8.90
CA GLU A 159 11.43 -0.34 -10.12
C GLU A 159 10.45 -1.50 -10.34
N LEU A 160 9.58 -1.36 -11.33
CA LEU A 160 8.70 -2.43 -11.77
C LEU A 160 9.46 -3.42 -12.65
N ASN A 161 9.39 -4.71 -12.31
CA ASN A 161 9.91 -5.76 -13.17
C ASN A 161 9.03 -5.94 -14.42
N THR A 162 9.43 -5.31 -15.52
CA THR A 162 8.68 -5.32 -16.79
C THR A 162 8.69 -6.67 -17.53
N THR A 163 9.39 -7.68 -17.03
CA THR A 163 9.35 -9.03 -17.62
C THR A 163 8.02 -9.75 -17.36
N THR A 164 7.26 -9.32 -16.35
CA THR A 164 5.89 -9.80 -16.09
C THR A 164 4.89 -8.89 -16.80
N GLN A 165 4.22 -9.40 -17.83
CA GLN A 165 3.14 -8.67 -18.54
C GLN A 165 1.77 -8.81 -17.84
N SER A 166 1.72 -9.49 -16.71
CA SER A 166 0.53 -9.77 -15.90
C SER A 166 0.93 -10.01 -14.44
N PRO A 167 -0.01 -9.99 -13.48
CA PRO A 167 0.26 -10.36 -12.10
C PRO A 167 0.88 -11.77 -11.96
N PRO A 168 1.64 -12.02 -10.87
CA PRO A 168 1.92 -11.08 -9.79
C PRO A 168 2.90 -9.98 -10.22
N TYR A 169 2.58 -8.74 -9.85
CA TYR A 169 3.44 -7.59 -10.09
C TYR A 169 4.58 -7.62 -9.08
N ARG A 170 5.80 -7.34 -9.55
CA ARG A 170 7.00 -7.35 -8.73
C ARG A 170 7.70 -6.00 -8.80
N LEU A 171 7.82 -5.35 -7.66
CA LEU A 171 8.46 -4.05 -7.52
C LEU A 171 9.59 -4.14 -6.51
N SER A 172 10.63 -3.36 -6.73
CA SER A 172 11.73 -3.23 -5.78
C SER A 172 12.25 -1.81 -5.76
N SER A 173 12.87 -1.41 -4.65
CA SER A 173 13.62 -0.17 -4.56
C SER A 173 14.81 -0.32 -3.61
N THR A 174 15.78 0.57 -3.79
CA THR A 174 16.92 0.75 -2.89
C THR A 174 16.93 2.20 -2.44
N ILE A 175 16.84 2.43 -1.14
CA ILE A 175 16.61 3.74 -0.55
C ILE A 175 17.93 4.27 -0.03
N ASN A 176 18.44 5.27 -0.75
CA ASN A 176 19.79 5.80 -0.58
C ASN A 176 19.81 7.19 0.07
N THR A 177 18.65 7.77 0.29
CA THR A 177 18.45 9.12 0.85
C THR A 177 17.56 9.02 2.07
N TYR A 178 17.70 9.98 2.98
CA TYR A 178 16.77 10.13 4.09
C TYR A 178 15.33 10.17 3.56
N ASP A 179 14.51 9.29 4.10
CA ASP A 179 13.13 9.08 3.71
C ASP A 179 12.27 9.66 4.84
N GLU A 180 11.65 10.82 4.61
CA GLU A 180 10.71 11.44 5.57
C GLU A 180 9.42 10.63 5.75
N GLY A 181 9.15 9.67 4.85
CA GLY A 181 8.09 8.67 4.98
C GLY A 181 8.42 7.55 5.97
N LEU A 182 9.66 7.50 6.50
CA LEU A 182 10.01 6.64 7.64
C LEU A 182 9.62 7.33 8.95
N GLY A 183 8.47 6.93 9.50
CA GLY A 183 8.25 7.07 10.93
C GLY A 183 9.18 6.16 11.71
N SER A 184 9.08 6.19 13.04
CA SER A 184 9.83 5.24 13.87
C SER A 184 8.92 4.20 14.49
N LEU A 185 9.46 2.99 14.59
CA LEU A 185 8.78 1.81 15.10
C LEU A 185 8.85 1.74 16.63
N ARG A 186 7.86 1.09 17.25
CA ARG A 186 7.88 0.78 18.68
C ARG A 186 7.88 -0.72 18.89
N ALA A 187 8.81 -1.22 19.69
CA ALA A 187 8.87 -2.62 20.06
C ALA A 187 9.19 -2.80 21.54
N ASN A 188 8.63 -3.84 22.14
CA ASN A 188 8.99 -4.26 23.48
C ASN A 188 10.19 -5.22 23.41
N MET A 189 11.31 -4.83 24.03
CA MET A 189 12.54 -5.62 24.05
C MET A 189 13.17 -5.65 25.45
N THR A 190 14.13 -6.55 25.67
CA THR A 190 14.84 -6.66 26.94
C THR A 190 15.60 -5.36 27.28
N ASN A 191 15.57 -4.96 28.54
CA ASN A 191 16.37 -3.86 29.07
C ASN A 191 17.88 -4.20 29.04
N CYS A 192 18.76 -3.20 29.11
CA CYS A 192 20.21 -3.37 29.07
C CYS A 192 20.82 -3.89 30.38
N THR A 193 20.13 -3.70 31.50
CA THR A 193 20.64 -4.04 32.84
C THR A 193 19.82 -5.13 33.53
N THR A 194 18.59 -5.38 33.09
CA THR A 194 17.66 -6.34 33.68
C THR A 194 17.00 -7.16 32.58
N THR A 195 16.43 -8.31 32.94
CA THR A 195 15.62 -9.13 32.01
C THR A 195 14.19 -8.61 31.85
N GLU A 196 13.92 -7.38 32.28
CA GLU A 196 12.63 -6.74 32.13
C GLU A 196 12.39 -6.39 30.66
N ILE A 197 11.19 -6.64 30.17
CA ILE A 197 10.77 -6.22 28.83
C ILE A 197 10.21 -4.80 28.95
N VAL A 198 10.80 -3.88 28.19
CA VAL A 198 10.48 -2.44 28.20
C VAL A 198 10.29 -1.93 26.77
N PRO A 199 9.57 -0.82 26.58
CA PRO A 199 9.40 -0.23 25.26
C PRO A 199 10.70 0.40 24.72
N TRP A 200 10.91 0.22 23.41
CA TRP A 200 11.99 0.77 22.63
C TRP A 200 11.45 1.46 21.39
N TYR A 201 12.11 2.55 21.03
CA TYR A 201 11.92 3.27 19.79
C TYR A 201 12.97 2.81 18.79
N ILE A 202 12.56 2.48 17.58
CA ILE A 202 13.40 1.91 16.53
C ILE A 202 13.36 2.86 15.35
N ASP A 203 14.51 3.40 15.01
CA ASP A 203 14.73 4.32 13.90
C ASP A 203 15.39 3.53 12.75
N PRO A 204 14.67 3.27 11.64
CA PRO A 204 15.24 2.60 10.47
C PRO A 204 16.25 3.51 9.76
N GLY A 205 17.49 3.03 9.67
CA GLY A 205 18.63 3.76 9.13
C GLY A 205 19.09 4.87 10.09
N PRO A 206 20.31 4.86 10.62
CA PRO A 206 20.92 6.03 11.17
C PRO A 206 21.41 6.81 9.96
N TRP A 207 20.76 7.94 9.80
CA TRP A 207 21.11 8.91 8.81
C TRP A 207 21.98 9.94 9.51
N ALA A 208 23.25 9.99 9.15
CA ALA A 208 24.12 11.04 9.66
C ALA A 208 23.75 12.34 8.99
N GLN A 209 23.50 13.38 9.79
CA GLN A 209 23.56 14.72 9.25
C GLN A 209 25.01 15.02 8.86
N VAL A 210 25.30 15.06 7.57
CA VAL A 210 26.56 15.57 7.04
C VAL A 210 26.50 17.10 6.94
N ASN A 211 27.66 17.73 6.75
CA ASN A 211 27.75 19.19 6.62
C ASN A 211 26.73 19.71 5.59
N ASN A 212 26.05 20.82 5.94
CA ASN A 212 24.97 21.48 5.17
C ASN A 212 23.57 20.88 5.31
N GLY A 213 23.33 20.01 6.30
CA GLY A 213 21.98 19.53 6.60
C GLY A 213 21.45 18.46 5.64
N ILE A 214 22.33 17.90 4.82
CA ILE A 214 22.06 16.70 4.02
C ILE A 214 22.24 15.50 4.95
N TYR A 215 21.40 14.49 4.82
CA TYR A 215 21.50 13.24 5.56
C TYR A 215 22.07 12.16 4.65
N GLU A 216 23.19 11.55 5.04
CA GLU A 216 23.79 10.42 4.33
C GLU A 216 23.60 9.12 5.15
N PRO A 217 23.35 7.98 4.49
CA PRO A 217 23.25 6.71 5.19
C PRO A 217 24.63 6.33 5.78
N GLU A 218 24.72 6.15 7.09
CA GLU A 218 25.95 5.63 7.72
C GLU A 218 26.14 4.14 7.45
N TRP A 219 25.04 3.44 7.20
CA TRP A 219 24.97 2.00 6.99
C TRP A 219 24.46 1.67 5.58
N PRO A 220 24.60 0.42 5.09
CA PRO A 220 24.15 0.07 3.75
C PRO A 220 22.66 0.40 3.52
N ALA A 221 22.36 0.85 2.30
CA ALA A 221 21.04 1.29 1.90
C ALA A 221 19.95 0.26 2.21
N MET A 222 18.78 0.77 2.63
CA MET A 222 17.60 -0.05 2.85
C MET A 222 17.07 -0.55 1.52
N THR A 223 16.53 -1.77 1.51
CA THR A 223 15.93 -2.39 0.33
C THR A 223 14.49 -2.76 0.63
N VAL A 224 13.64 -2.52 -0.37
CA VAL A 224 12.21 -2.81 -0.30
C VAL A 224 11.82 -3.66 -1.50
N SER A 225 10.99 -4.67 -1.27
CA SER A 225 10.48 -5.54 -2.33
C SER A 225 9.02 -5.88 -2.11
N LEU A 226 8.21 -5.72 -3.14
CA LEU A 226 6.77 -5.92 -3.14
C LEU A 226 6.38 -6.90 -4.25
N GLU A 227 5.59 -7.91 -3.90
CA GLU A 227 4.94 -8.82 -4.84
C GLU A 227 3.45 -8.86 -4.54
N PHE A 228 2.58 -8.61 -5.53
CA PHE A 228 1.13 -8.64 -5.31
C PHE A 228 0.31 -9.00 -6.55
N ASP A 229 -0.91 -9.46 -6.32
CA ASP A 229 -1.92 -9.76 -7.33
C ASP A 229 -3.34 -9.49 -6.79
N GLY A 230 -4.37 -9.91 -7.52
CA GLY A 230 -5.76 -9.73 -7.11
C GLY A 230 -6.21 -10.55 -5.89
N GLU A 231 -5.31 -11.26 -5.20
CA GLU A 231 -5.65 -12.10 -4.05
C GLU A 231 -4.71 -11.88 -2.86
N THR A 232 -3.42 -11.69 -3.10
CA THR A 232 -2.38 -11.66 -2.07
C THR A 232 -1.35 -10.57 -2.30
N ALA A 233 -0.68 -10.15 -1.23
CA ALA A 233 0.47 -9.26 -1.29
C ALA A 233 1.53 -9.66 -0.27
N ASN A 234 2.79 -9.60 -0.70
CA ASN A 234 3.97 -9.80 0.11
C ASN A 234 4.85 -8.56 0.04
N TYR A 235 5.19 -7.99 1.19
CA TYR A 235 6.04 -6.81 1.27
C TYR A 235 7.18 -7.07 2.25
N THR A 236 8.42 -6.92 1.79
CA THR A 236 9.62 -7.06 2.62
C THR A 236 10.42 -5.77 2.62
N ILE A 237 10.81 -5.33 3.82
CA ILE A 237 11.75 -4.22 4.05
C ILE A 237 12.96 -4.80 4.76
N ARG A 238 14.16 -4.49 4.28
CA ARG A 238 15.42 -4.90 4.91
C ARG A 238 16.35 -3.73 5.01
N GLY A 239 16.90 -3.52 6.19
CA GLY A 239 17.87 -2.49 6.40
C GLY A 239 18.52 -2.67 7.75
N TYR A 240 18.94 -1.54 8.29
CA TYR A 240 19.60 -1.44 9.56
C TYR A 240 18.82 -0.47 10.45
N PHE A 241 18.96 -0.58 11.76
CA PHE A 241 18.21 0.26 12.69
C PHE A 241 19.08 0.68 13.87
N GLU A 242 18.85 1.88 14.36
CA GLU A 242 19.28 2.32 15.67
C GLU A 242 18.04 2.28 16.58
N SER A 243 18.23 1.96 17.86
CA SER A 243 17.11 1.98 18.80
C SER A 243 17.50 2.48 20.16
N HIS A 244 16.56 3.19 20.78
CA HIS A 244 16.71 3.76 22.10
C HIS A 244 15.53 3.39 22.98
N ARG A 245 15.80 3.20 24.27
CA ARG A 245 14.76 2.93 25.25
C ARG A 245 13.90 4.17 25.48
N THR A 246 12.60 3.98 25.65
CA THR A 246 11.67 5.04 26.08
C THR A 246 11.47 5.02 27.61
N TYR A 247 11.34 6.20 28.23
CA TYR A 247 10.99 6.35 29.66
C TYR A 247 9.89 7.40 29.85
N GLY A 248 9.03 7.19 30.85
CA GLY A 248 8.00 8.15 31.23
C GLY A 248 6.71 8.07 30.41
N LYS A 249 5.75 8.94 30.73
CA LYS A 249 4.41 8.99 30.12
C LYS A 249 4.34 9.91 28.88
N ASP A 250 5.40 10.68 28.67
CA ASP A 250 5.49 11.75 27.66
C ASP A 250 6.61 11.49 26.62
N GLU A 251 7.04 10.23 26.46
CA GLU A 251 7.89 9.78 25.34
C GLU A 251 9.29 10.42 25.23
N ASP A 252 9.89 10.83 26.35
CA ASP A 252 11.26 11.34 26.35
C ASP A 252 12.25 10.24 25.91
N ARG A 253 12.91 10.44 24.76
CA ARG A 253 14.05 9.64 24.30
C ARG A 253 15.23 9.90 25.23
N PHE A 254 15.70 8.90 25.97
CA PHE A 254 16.91 9.04 26.78
C PHE A 254 18.07 8.26 26.16
N TYR A 255 19.21 8.94 26.04
CA TYR A 255 20.51 8.37 25.65
C TYR A 255 21.00 7.40 26.74
N GLY A 256 20.57 6.13 26.64
CA GLY A 256 21.27 4.98 27.21
C GLY A 256 22.10 4.27 26.12
N ASP A 257 22.72 3.13 26.45
CA ASP A 257 23.41 2.33 25.43
C ASP A 257 22.39 1.92 24.34
N PRO A 258 22.55 2.36 23.07
CA PRO A 258 21.62 2.04 22.01
C PRO A 258 21.63 0.54 21.70
N ALA A 259 20.65 0.11 20.92
CA ALA A 259 20.73 -1.16 20.23
C ALA A 259 20.71 -0.95 18.73
N GLU A 260 21.83 -1.27 18.09
CA GLU A 260 22.05 -1.13 16.66
C GLU A 260 22.14 -2.50 15.99
N GLY A 261 21.68 -2.60 14.75
CA GLY A 261 21.73 -3.88 14.04
C GLY A 261 20.99 -3.90 12.71
N GLN A 262 20.67 -5.12 12.27
CA GLN A 262 19.84 -5.35 11.09
C GLN A 262 18.39 -5.58 11.48
N PHE A 263 17.49 -5.04 10.67
CA PHE A 263 16.08 -5.41 10.75
C PHE A 263 15.58 -6.01 9.46
N THR A 264 14.56 -6.83 9.58
CA THR A 264 13.75 -7.27 8.45
C THR A 264 12.28 -7.23 8.85
N LEU A 265 11.49 -6.48 8.09
CA LEU A 265 10.03 -6.49 8.20
C LEU A 265 9.47 -7.32 7.06
N ARG A 266 8.59 -8.28 7.37
CA ARG A 266 7.91 -9.12 6.38
C ARG A 266 6.42 -9.06 6.59
N PHE A 267 5.69 -8.58 5.60
CA PHE A 267 4.24 -8.60 5.54
C PHE A 267 3.78 -9.65 4.55
N ALA A 268 2.75 -10.40 4.93
CA ALA A 268 1.97 -11.24 4.04
C ALA A 268 0.48 -10.98 4.33
N GLY A 269 -0.26 -10.64 3.28
CA GLY A 269 -1.67 -10.26 3.39
C GLY A 269 -2.56 -10.87 2.31
N VAL A 270 -3.84 -10.88 2.61
CA VAL A 270 -4.93 -11.31 1.72
C VAL A 270 -5.80 -10.11 1.41
N LEU A 271 -6.30 -10.05 0.17
CA LEU A 271 -7.14 -8.97 -0.31
C LEU A 271 -8.39 -8.80 0.57
N ASP A 272 -8.60 -7.58 1.04
CA ASP A 272 -9.87 -7.11 1.58
C ASP A 272 -10.81 -6.73 0.44
N ALA A 273 -11.53 -7.71 -0.10
CA ALA A 273 -12.46 -7.48 -1.21
C ALA A 273 -13.59 -6.50 -0.87
N TYR A 274 -13.91 -6.31 0.41
CA TYR A 274 -14.97 -5.38 0.81
C TYR A 274 -14.53 -3.92 0.64
N HIS A 275 -13.26 -3.63 0.92
CA HIS A 275 -12.68 -2.28 0.80
C HIS A 275 -11.80 -2.06 -0.44
N SER A 276 -11.67 -3.03 -1.35
CA SER A 276 -10.76 -2.94 -2.50
C SER A 276 -11.44 -2.73 -3.84
N ASP A 277 -10.83 -1.91 -4.68
CA ASP A 277 -11.11 -1.87 -6.11
C ASP A 277 -10.48 -3.10 -6.81
N ILE A 278 -11.06 -3.52 -7.93
CA ILE A 278 -10.59 -4.71 -8.65
C ILE A 278 -9.30 -4.37 -9.40
N LEU A 279 -8.20 -5.07 -9.09
CA LEU A 279 -6.97 -5.02 -9.88
C LEU A 279 -7.22 -5.61 -11.27
N ALA A 280 -6.87 -4.86 -12.32
CA ALA A 280 -6.94 -5.35 -13.69
C ALA A 280 -5.73 -6.26 -13.97
N ASN A 281 -6.00 -7.55 -14.17
CA ASN A 281 -4.95 -8.58 -14.24
C ASN A 281 -4.31 -8.74 -15.63
N ASP A 282 -4.64 -7.88 -16.59
CA ASP A 282 -4.23 -7.99 -18.00
C ASP A 282 -3.37 -6.82 -18.49
N THR A 283 -2.83 -6.02 -17.56
CA THR A 283 -2.00 -4.85 -17.87
C THR A 283 -0.55 -5.04 -17.45
N ALA A 284 0.38 -4.48 -18.23
CA ALA A 284 1.82 -4.51 -17.95
C ALA A 284 2.21 -3.68 -16.71
N THR A 285 1.36 -2.74 -16.32
CA THR A 285 1.46 -1.94 -15.09
C THR A 285 0.18 -2.14 -14.27
N PRO A 286 0.25 -2.14 -12.93
CA PRO A 286 -0.93 -2.21 -12.08
C PRO A 286 -1.95 -1.12 -12.44
N THR A 287 -3.21 -1.51 -12.64
CA THR A 287 -4.33 -0.56 -12.82
C THR A 287 -5.57 -1.09 -12.12
N TRP A 288 -6.47 -0.20 -11.70
CA TRP A 288 -7.66 -0.58 -10.94
C TRP A 288 -8.95 -0.22 -11.68
N LEU A 289 -9.89 -1.16 -11.68
CA LEU A 289 -11.27 -0.90 -12.02
C LEU A 289 -11.95 -0.30 -10.78
N ARG A 290 -12.26 0.99 -10.85
CA ARG A 290 -12.98 1.72 -9.80
C ARG A 290 -14.35 1.07 -9.54
N THR A 291 -14.49 0.41 -8.39
CA THR A 291 -15.68 -0.38 -8.03
C THR A 291 -16.27 0.01 -6.68
N VAL A 292 -15.45 0.49 -5.74
CA VAL A 292 -15.92 0.93 -4.42
C VAL A 292 -16.69 2.25 -4.55
N GLY A 293 -17.99 2.21 -4.23
CA GLY A 293 -18.89 3.36 -4.40
C GLY A 293 -19.47 3.56 -5.81
N PHE A 294 -19.22 2.63 -6.73
CA PHE A 294 -19.68 2.71 -8.13
C PHE A 294 -20.83 1.74 -8.46
N ASN A 295 -21.40 1.06 -7.46
CA ASN A 295 -22.55 0.15 -7.59
C ASN A 295 -22.39 -0.94 -8.67
N ASN A 296 -21.15 -1.32 -8.98
CA ASN A 296 -20.80 -2.26 -10.06
C ASN A 296 -20.17 -3.57 -9.55
N ASN A 297 -19.92 -3.67 -8.24
CA ASN A 297 -19.39 -4.87 -7.59
C ASN A 297 -20.12 -5.12 -6.26
N SER A 298 -20.86 -6.23 -6.19
CA SER A 298 -21.65 -6.60 -5.01
C SER A 298 -20.83 -6.97 -3.78
N LEU A 299 -19.53 -7.21 -3.96
CA LEU A 299 -18.62 -7.51 -2.85
C LEU A 299 -18.14 -6.24 -2.13
N ASN A 300 -18.22 -5.07 -2.78
CA ASN A 300 -17.69 -3.84 -2.23
C ASN A 300 -18.67 -3.14 -1.29
N ILE A 301 -18.09 -2.42 -0.33
CA ILE A 301 -18.78 -1.37 0.41
C ILE A 301 -19.39 -0.35 -0.56
N GLY A 302 -20.59 0.12 -0.22
CA GLY A 302 -21.31 1.12 -0.99
C GLY A 302 -22.13 0.58 -2.16
N TYR A 303 -22.16 -0.74 -2.44
CA TYR A 303 -22.87 -1.33 -3.59
C TYR A 303 -24.38 -1.02 -3.68
N THR A 304 -25.06 -0.86 -2.55
CA THR A 304 -26.52 -0.60 -2.51
C THR A 304 -26.86 0.85 -2.15
N GLY A 305 -25.89 1.77 -2.19
CA GLY A 305 -26.12 3.19 -1.92
C GLY A 305 -26.95 3.88 -3.01
N ALA A 306 -27.71 4.93 -2.66
CA ALA A 306 -28.59 5.71 -3.54
C ALA A 306 -27.82 6.56 -4.59
N ALA A 307 -27.00 5.90 -5.39
CA ALA A 307 -25.93 6.47 -6.19
C ALA A 307 -26.09 6.06 -7.65
N GLY A 308 -26.62 6.94 -8.50
CA GLY A 308 -26.84 6.61 -9.90
C GLY A 308 -26.75 7.80 -10.85
N ARG A 309 -25.58 7.97 -11.49
CA ARG A 309 -25.48 8.45 -12.88
C ARG A 309 -24.35 7.72 -13.63
N THR A 310 -24.58 7.45 -14.90
CA THR A 310 -23.69 6.77 -15.86
C THR A 310 -22.55 7.66 -16.34
N MET A 311 -21.31 7.16 -16.36
CA MET A 311 -20.25 7.71 -17.22
C MET A 311 -19.52 6.62 -18.03
N LEU A 312 -19.27 6.95 -19.29
CA LEU A 312 -18.50 6.18 -20.27
C LEU A 312 -17.01 6.28 -19.94
N ALA A 313 -16.32 5.14 -19.86
CA ALA A 313 -14.87 5.08 -19.73
C ALA A 313 -14.20 5.87 -20.87
N GLY A 314 -13.60 7.00 -20.54
CA GLY A 314 -12.76 7.77 -21.44
C GLY A 314 -11.34 7.20 -21.44
N SER A 315 -11.03 6.35 -22.43
CA SER A 315 -9.81 6.42 -23.26
C SER A 315 -9.60 5.13 -24.09
N SER A 316 -9.85 5.26 -25.39
CA SER A 316 -9.10 4.68 -26.52
C SER A 316 -8.79 3.17 -26.66
N ALA A 317 -9.23 2.25 -25.80
CA ALA A 317 -9.04 0.80 -26.05
C ALA A 317 -10.28 0.11 -26.66
N ALA A 318 -11.49 0.64 -26.42
CA ALA A 318 -12.73 -0.01 -26.84
C ALA A 318 -13.04 0.09 -28.36
N ALA A 319 -12.37 1.00 -29.08
CA ALA A 319 -12.63 1.22 -30.51
C ALA A 319 -12.02 0.14 -31.42
N ALA A 320 -11.04 -0.64 -30.95
CA ALA A 320 -10.38 -1.66 -31.77
C ALA A 320 -11.18 -2.97 -31.90
N LEU A 321 -11.98 -3.32 -30.88
CA LEU A 321 -12.78 -4.56 -30.88
C LEU A 321 -14.06 -4.46 -31.73
N ALA A 322 -14.65 -3.27 -31.84
CA ALA A 322 -15.84 -3.07 -32.70
C ALA A 322 -15.50 -3.08 -34.21
N ALA A 323 -14.28 -2.69 -34.59
CA ALA A 323 -13.86 -2.63 -35.99
C ALA A 323 -13.52 -4.01 -36.60
N LEU A 324 -13.08 -4.98 -35.78
CA LEU A 324 -12.72 -6.32 -36.27
C LEU A 324 -13.94 -7.23 -36.51
N VAL A 325 -15.04 -7.02 -35.78
CA VAL A 325 -16.25 -7.85 -35.91
C VAL A 325 -17.08 -7.42 -37.13
N LEU A 326 -17.03 -6.14 -37.52
CA LEU A 326 -17.76 -5.66 -38.70
C LEU A 326 -17.11 -6.04 -40.04
N THR A 327 -15.83 -6.40 -40.07
CA THR A 327 -15.16 -6.81 -41.31
C THR A 327 -15.32 -8.30 -41.63
N GLN A 328 -15.54 -9.17 -40.63
CA GLN A 328 -15.77 -10.60 -40.88
C GLN A 328 -17.21 -10.95 -41.25
N VAL A 329 -18.21 -10.15 -40.86
CA VAL A 329 -19.61 -10.42 -41.22
C VAL A 329 -19.94 -10.01 -42.65
N VAL A 330 -19.20 -9.07 -43.25
CA VAL A 330 -19.45 -8.60 -44.62
C VAL A 330 -18.81 -9.51 -45.70
N GLN A 331 -17.86 -10.38 -45.35
CA GLN A 331 -17.25 -11.33 -46.31
C GLN A 331 -17.95 -12.69 -46.43
N LEU A 332 -19.08 -12.91 -45.73
CA LEU A 332 -19.86 -14.15 -45.82
C LEU A 332 -21.21 -13.99 -46.56
N LEU A 333 -21.43 -12.87 -47.24
CA LEU A 333 -22.68 -12.58 -47.97
C LEU A 333 -22.50 -12.08 -49.42
N PHE A 334 -21.38 -12.42 -50.08
CA PHE A 334 -21.27 -12.33 -51.55
C PHE A 334 -20.65 -13.59 -52.16
#